data_AF-A0A4U3AXU1-F1
#
_entry.id   AF-A0A4U3AXU1-F1
#
_cell.length_a   1.000
_cell.length_b   1.000
_cell.length_c   1.000
_cell.angle_alpha   90.00
_cell.angle_beta   90.00
_cell.angle_gamma   90.00
#
_symmetry.space_group_name_H-M   'P 1'
#
loop_
_entity.id
_entity.type
_entity.pdbx_description
1 polymer ?
#
loop_
_entity_poly.entity_id
_entity_poly.type
_entity_poly.pdbx_seq_one_letter_code
_entity_poly.pdbx_strand_id
1 'polypeptide(L)'
;RQLLLDKKKKELSEYKSIYMIKNYYLLFYEGLKKEIHELLKILLRLFYLLEKNGRKSHRYEKKTVFDILGVVYDCTLSQGFQVA
;
A
#
# COMPACT_ATOMS: atom_id res chain seq x y z
N ARG A 1 -8.50 11.98 -5.76
CA ARG A 1 -8.20 11.05 -4.64
C ARG A 1 -9.36 10.95 -3.65
N GLN A 2 -9.79 12.04 -3.00
CA GLN A 2 -10.92 12.05 -2.05
C GLN A 2 -12.21 11.47 -2.63
N LEU A 3 -12.67 11.94 -3.79
CA LEU A 3 -13.88 11.40 -4.45
C LEU A 3 -13.90 9.87 -4.61
N LEU A 4 -12.76 9.25 -4.91
CA LEU A 4 -12.66 7.79 -5.04
C LEU A 4 -12.72 7.10 -3.67
N LEU A 5 -12.02 7.66 -2.67
CA LEU A 5 -12.04 7.16 -1.31
C LEU A 5 -13.45 7.30 -0.70
N ASP A 6 -14.11 8.43 -0.91
CA ASP A 6 -15.42 8.73 -0.33
C ASP A 6 -16.52 7.88 -0.95
N LYS A 7 -16.50 7.71 -2.29
CA LYS A 7 -17.54 6.94 -3.01
C LYS A 7 -17.30 5.44 -3.07
N LYS A 8 -16.05 4.98 -3.10
CA LYS A 8 -15.69 3.56 -3.30
C LYS A 8 -15.00 2.94 -2.09
N LYS A 9 -14.65 3.73 -1.07
CA LYS A 9 -13.88 3.29 0.12
C LYS A 9 -12.57 2.60 -0.27
N LYS A 10 -11.96 3.07 -1.36
CA LYS A 10 -10.72 2.52 -1.91
C LYS A 10 -9.66 3.58 -2.12
N GLU A 11 -8.42 3.24 -1.83
CA GLU A 11 -7.29 4.12 -2.07
C GLU A 11 -6.84 4.09 -3.54
N LEU A 12 -6.20 5.18 -4.00
CA LEU A 12 -5.61 5.24 -5.35
C LEU A 12 -4.51 4.18 -5.54
N SER A 13 -3.83 3.81 -4.45
CA SER A 13 -2.82 2.76 -4.40
C SER A 13 -3.41 1.38 -4.74
N GLU A 14 -4.62 1.08 -4.26
CA GLU A 14 -5.33 -0.18 -4.56
C GLU A 14 -5.73 -0.25 -6.03
N TYR A 15 -6.23 0.84 -6.61
CA TYR A 15 -6.52 0.91 -8.05
C TYR A 15 -5.27 0.72 -8.89
N LYS A 16 -4.14 1.28 -8.45
CA LYS A 16 -2.84 1.08 -9.10
C LYS A 16 -2.43 -0.39 -9.07
N SER A 17 -2.60 -1.08 -7.94
CA SER A 17 -2.34 -2.52 -7.83
C SER A 17 -3.25 -3.34 -8.73
N ILE A 18 -4.56 -3.03 -8.80
CA ILE A 18 -5.50 -3.69 -9.72
C ILE A 18 -5.04 -3.52 -11.17
N TYR A 19 -4.61 -2.32 -11.56
CA TYR A 19 -4.12 -2.08 -12.91
C TYR A 19 -2.81 -2.82 -13.20
N MET A 20 -1.90 -2.92 -12.23
CA MET A 20 -0.69 -3.75 -12.36
C MET A 20 -1.04 -5.21 -12.61
N ILE A 21 -2.01 -5.78 -11.87
CA ILE A 21 -2.48 -7.15 -12.09
C ILE A 21 -3.12 -7.29 -13.48
N LYS A 22 -3.95 -6.32 -13.89
CA LYS A 22 -4.59 -6.33 -15.22
C LYS A 22 -3.57 -6.39 -16.36
N ASN A 23 -2.46 -5.66 -16.26
CA ASN A 23 -1.40 -5.66 -17.27
C ASN A 23 -0.70 -7.02 -17.39
N TYR A 24 -0.79 -7.86 -16.37
CA TYR A 24 -0.20 -9.20 -16.36
C TYR A 24 -1.14 -10.29 -16.89
N TYR A 25 -2.40 -9.99 -17.22
CA TYR A 25 -3.35 -11.01 -17.67
C TYR A 25 -2.90 -11.77 -18.92
N LEU A 26 -2.36 -11.07 -19.92
CA LEU A 26 -1.86 -11.72 -21.13
C LEU A 26 -0.66 -12.63 -20.81
N LEU A 27 0.27 -12.14 -19.98
CA LEU A 27 1.44 -12.91 -19.55
C LEU A 27 1.02 -14.16 -18.76
N PHE A 28 0.02 -14.07 -17.89
CA PHE A 28 -0.51 -15.24 -17.18
C PHE A 28 -1.14 -16.24 -18.14
N TYR A 29 -1.94 -15.76 -19.10
CA TYR A 29 -2.56 -16.63 -20.09
C TYR A 29 -1.51 -17.37 -20.94
N GLU A 30 -0.46 -16.68 -21.36
CA GLU A 30 0.66 -17.28 -22.08
C GLU A 30 1.46 -18.24 -21.19
N GLY A 31 1.73 -17.86 -19.93
CA GLY A 31 2.46 -18.68 -18.96
C GLY A 31 1.72 -19.98 -18.62
N LEU A 32 0.39 -19.94 -18.52
CA LEU A 32 -0.45 -21.12 -18.28
C LEU A 32 -0.42 -22.14 -19.42
N LYS A 33 -0.15 -21.70 -20.65
CA LYS A 33 -0.01 -22.59 -21.82
C LYS A 33 1.40 -23.17 -21.97
N LYS A 34 2.36 -22.70 -21.18
CA LYS A 34 3.77 -23.13 -21.19
C LYS A 34 4.05 -23.98 -19.94
N GLU A 35 5.31 -24.03 -19.53
CA GLU A 35 5.76 -24.72 -18.33
C GLU A 35 5.49 -23.92 -17.05
N ILE A 36 5.33 -24.65 -15.95
CA ILE A 36 5.09 -24.09 -14.60
C ILE A 36 6.19 -23.10 -14.20
N HIS A 37 7.44 -23.32 -14.62
CA HIS A 37 8.56 -22.43 -14.31
C HIS A 37 8.39 -21.01 -14.87
N GLU A 38 7.86 -20.86 -16.08
CA GLU A 38 7.62 -19.54 -16.67
C GLU A 38 6.46 -18.82 -15.95
N LEU A 39 5.42 -19.56 -15.57
CA LEU A 39 4.33 -19.01 -14.78
C LEU A 39 4.82 -18.51 -13.40
N LEU A 40 5.67 -19.28 -12.72
CA LEU A 40 6.27 -18.89 -11.44
C LEU A 40 7.12 -17.62 -11.57
N LYS A 41 7.89 -17.50 -12.66
CA LYS A 41 8.70 -16.29 -12.93
C LYS A 41 7.84 -15.05 -13.11
N ILE A 42 6.69 -15.18 -13.81
CA ILE A 42 5.73 -14.09 -14.00
C ILE A 42 5.07 -13.71 -12.67
N LEU A 43 4.67 -14.69 -11.85
CA LEU A 43 4.10 -14.48 -10.52
C LEU A 43 5.08 -13.77 -9.58
N LEU A 44 6.33 -14.24 -9.51
CA LEU A 44 7.39 -13.63 -8.69
C LEU A 44 7.65 -12.18 -9.10
N ARG A 45 7.69 -11.90 -10.40
CA ARG A 45 7.89 -10.54 -10.91
C ARG A 45 6.71 -9.63 -10.55
N LEU A 46 5.47 -10.11 -10.68
CA LEU A 46 4.30 -9.35 -10.26
C LEU A 46 4.32 -9.09 -8.75
N PHE A 47 4.65 -10.09 -7.95
CA PHE A 47 4.77 -9.96 -6.50
C PHE A 47 5.77 -8.87 -6.11
N TYR A 48 6.98 -8.88 -6.68
CA TYR A 48 8.00 -7.86 -6.41
C TYR A 48 7.54 -6.45 -6.80
N LEU A 49 6.82 -6.31 -7.93
CA LEU A 49 6.25 -5.02 -8.32
C LEU A 49 5.18 -4.54 -7.36
N LEU A 50 4.30 -5.44 -6.92
CA LEU A 50 3.26 -5.14 -5.94
C LEU A 50 3.87 -4.81 -4.58
N GLU A 51 4.93 -5.50 -4.14
CA GLU A 51 5.64 -5.19 -2.90
C GLU A 51 6.28 -3.80 -2.95
N LYS A 52 7.05 -3.51 -4.02
CA LYS A 52 7.75 -2.23 -4.19
C LYS A 52 6.79 -1.05 -4.30
N ASN A 53 5.67 -1.22 -5.01
CA ASN A 53 4.73 -0.13 -5.29
C ASN A 53 3.55 -0.08 -4.30
N GLY A 54 3.24 -1.19 -3.64
CA GLY A 54 2.16 -1.37 -2.68
C GLY A 54 2.51 -0.89 -1.27
N ARG A 55 3.79 -0.61 -0.94
CA ARG A 55 4.12 0.04 0.34
C ARG A 55 3.38 1.38 0.57
N LYS A 56 2.94 2.07 -0.48
CA LYS A 56 2.08 3.27 -0.36
C LYS A 56 0.63 2.97 0.05
N SER A 57 0.14 1.73 -0.11
CA SER A 57 -1.21 1.31 0.35
C SER A 57 -1.23 0.87 1.81
N HIS A 58 -0.08 0.75 2.48
CA HIS A 58 -0.01 0.35 3.89
C HIS A 58 -0.14 1.53 4.87
N ARG A 59 -0.48 2.72 4.37
CA ARG A 59 -0.82 3.87 5.22
C ARG A 59 -2.27 3.72 5.66
N TYR A 60 -2.52 2.81 6.60
CA TYR A 60 -3.85 2.58 7.20
C TYR A 60 -4.39 3.82 7.92
N GLU A 61 -3.51 4.69 8.41
CA GLU A 61 -3.86 5.97 9.02
C GLU A 61 -3.11 7.14 8.38
N LYS A 62 -3.77 8.30 8.32
CA LYS A 62 -3.20 9.54 7.82
C LYS A 62 -2.09 10.01 8.78
N LYS A 63 -0.86 9.59 8.52
CA LYS A 63 0.34 10.10 9.20
C LYS A 63 0.49 11.61 9.01
N THR A 64 0.65 12.32 10.13
CA THR A 64 1.04 13.73 10.16
C THR A 64 2.48 13.90 9.69
N VAL A 65 2.91 15.15 9.50
CA VAL A 65 4.31 15.45 9.18
C VAL A 65 5.24 14.92 10.28
N PHE A 66 4.81 14.96 11.54
CA PHE A 66 5.58 14.44 12.68
C PHE A 66 5.71 12.92 12.69
N ASP A 67 4.64 12.19 12.35
CA ASP A 67 4.66 10.73 12.20
C ASP A 67 5.54 10.26 11.02
N ILE A 68 5.78 11.15 10.05
CA ILE A 68 6.68 10.92 8.92
C ILE A 68 8.13 11.24 9.31
N LEU A 69 8.33 12.29 10.10
CA LEU A 69 9.64 12.73 10.59
C LEU A 69 10.14 11.91 11.79
N GLY A 70 9.32 11.01 12.37
CA GLY A 70 9.71 10.17 13.50
C GLY A 70 9.90 10.95 14.80
N VAL A 71 9.27 12.13 14.91
CA VAL A 71 9.36 12.95 16.12
C VAL A 71 8.56 12.27 17.23
N VAL A 72 9.26 11.83 18.28
CA VAL A 72 8.63 11.27 19.48
C VAL A 72 8.09 12.44 20.30
N TYR A 73 6.78 12.47 20.53
CA TYR A 73 6.20 13.35 21.54
C TYR A 73 6.49 12.73 22.90
N ASP A 74 7.49 13.24 23.60
CA ASP A 74 7.52 13.12 25.05
C ASP A 74 6.37 13.99 25.57
N CYS A 75 5.16 13.41 25.61
CA CYS A 75 4.04 14.03 26.28
C CYS A 75 4.43 14.20 27.74
N THR A 76 4.78 15.41 28.14
CA THR A 76 4.93 15.83 29.53
C THR A 76 3.56 15.81 30.20
N LEU A 77 3.01 14.62 30.43
CA LEU A 77 1.85 14.37 31.29
C LEU A 77 2.33 14.22 32.76
N SER A 78 3.26 15.10 33.15
CA SER A 78 3.81 15.18 34.50
C SER A 78 3.98 16.65 34.86
N GLN A 79 2.86 17.33 35.07
CA GLN A 79 2.73 18.35 36.12
C GLN A 79 1.24 18.61 36.29
N GLY A 80 0.70 18.07 37.39
CA GLY A 80 -0.68 18.26 37.76
C GLY A 80 -1.01 19.74 37.88
N PHE A 81 -2.02 20.18 37.15
CA PHE A 81 -2.76 21.38 37.49
C PHE A 81 -3.66 21.01 38.68
N GLN A 82 -3.11 21.04 39.90
CA GLN A 82 -3.87 21.55 41.02
C GLN A 82 -3.85 23.06 40.88
N VAL A 83 -5.01 23.66 40.58
CA VAL A 83 -5.22 25.09 40.77
C VAL A 83 -6.39 25.20 41.74
N ALA A 84 -6.12 25.93 42.81
CA ALA A 84 -6.99 26.26 43.92
C ALA A 84 -8.24 27.05 43.48
#